data_AF-A0AAC8Z141-F1
#
_entry.id   AF-A0AAC8Z141-F1
#
_cell.length_a   1.000
_cell.length_b   1.000
_cell.length_c   1.000
_cell.angle_alpha   90.00
_cell.angle_beta   90.00
_cell.angle_gamma   90.00
#
_symmetry.space_group_name_H-M   'P 1'
#
loop_
_entity.id
_entity.type
_entity.pdbx_description
1 polymer ?
#
loop_
_entity_poly.entity_id
_entity_poly.type
_entity_poly.pdbx_seq_one_letter_code
_entity_poly.pdbx_strand_id
1 'polypeptide(L)'
;MILAILLVGAVPASGTCDKLAEEYEGASKKLAMSMADGLGDTSAIRKTMRETQDANVLAEAQQTLNLMVAHKCSLPTTTPKGGLYLIPAIECRTARLKQDMGEISSSDEACDMSKWVKTQGD
;
A
#
# COMPACT_ATOMS: atom_id res chain seq x y z
N MET A 1 -7.18 31.31 45.17
CA MET A 1 -6.98 31.50 43.72
C MET A 1 -6.22 30.29 43.19
N ILE A 2 -6.92 29.31 42.63
CA ILE A 2 -6.30 28.09 42.07
C ILE A 2 -6.25 28.27 40.56
N LEU A 3 -5.03 28.38 40.05
CA LEU A 3 -4.71 28.50 38.64
C LEU A 3 -4.97 27.14 37.97
N ALA A 4 -6.04 27.02 37.19
CA ALA A 4 -6.30 25.85 36.36
C ALA A 4 -5.42 25.94 35.11
N ILE A 5 -4.33 25.18 35.09
CA ILE A 5 -3.47 25.03 33.91
C ILE A 5 -4.23 24.15 32.91
N LEU A 6 -4.77 24.78 31.87
CA LEU A 6 -5.33 24.12 30.70
C LEU A 6 -4.18 23.45 29.92
N LEU A 7 -4.00 22.15 30.16
CA LEU A 7 -3.26 21.26 29.27
C LEU A 7 -4.04 21.15 27.96
N VAL A 8 -3.77 22.07 27.02
CA VAL A 8 -4.18 21.92 25.63
C VAL A 8 -3.35 20.77 25.05
N GLY A 9 -3.87 19.56 25.17
CA GLY A 9 -3.34 18.43 24.43
C GLY A 9 -3.48 18.74 22.94
N ALA A 10 -2.37 18.96 22.25
CA ALA A 10 -2.35 19.04 20.81
C ALA A 10 -2.90 17.72 20.26
N VAL A 11 -4.17 17.73 19.84
CA VAL A 11 -4.75 16.64 19.06
C VAL A 11 -3.92 16.61 17.77
N PRO A 12 -3.24 15.49 17.43
CA PRO A 12 -2.55 15.41 16.16
C PRO A 12 -3.56 15.73 15.07
N ALA A 13 -3.21 16.66 14.16
CA ALA A 13 -4.08 17.05 13.07
C ALA A 13 -4.52 15.77 12.34
N SER A 14 -5.84 15.53 12.27
CA SER A 14 -6.41 14.26 11.78
C SER A 14 -5.77 13.80 10.46
N GLY A 15 -5.44 14.75 9.57
CA GLY A 15 -4.81 14.48 8.28
C GLY A 15 -3.42 13.83 8.33
N THR A 16 -2.65 13.92 9.42
CA THR A 16 -1.34 13.22 9.51
C THR A 16 -1.55 11.72 9.70
N CYS A 17 -2.46 11.32 10.60
CA CYS A 17 -2.72 9.91 10.84
C CYS A 17 -3.38 9.23 9.65
N ASP A 18 -4.32 9.93 8.98
CA ASP A 18 -4.98 9.42 7.78
C ASP A 18 -3.95 9.17 6.66
N LYS A 19 -3.06 10.13 6.41
CA LYS A 19 -2.00 9.99 5.42
C LYS A 19 -1.04 8.84 5.74
N LEU A 20 -0.62 8.69 7.00
CA LEU A 20 0.26 7.59 7.40
C LEU A 20 -0.45 6.23 7.27
N ALA A 21 -1.75 6.16 7.55
CA ALA A 21 -2.54 4.95 7.35
C ALA A 21 -2.64 4.59 5.86
N GLU A 22 -2.88 5.58 4.99
CA GLU A 22 -2.88 5.39 3.53
C GLU A 22 -1.51 4.95 3.00
N GLU A 23 -0.42 5.55 3.48
CA GLU A 23 0.95 5.16 3.11
C GLU A 23 1.24 3.70 3.53
N TYR A 24 0.83 3.32 4.74
CA TYR A 24 1.00 1.95 5.24
C TYR A 24 0.17 0.94 4.44
N GLU A 25 -1.09 1.28 4.12
CA GLU A 25 -1.94 0.46 3.26
C GLU A 25 -1.35 0.34 1.84
N GLY A 26 -0.81 1.43 1.32
CA GLY A 26 -0.14 1.50 0.01
C GLY A 26 0.96 0.46 -0.16
N ALA A 27 1.64 0.05 0.92
CA ALA A 27 2.62 -1.03 0.88
C ALA A 27 2.00 -2.36 0.44
N SER A 28 0.80 -2.71 0.92
CA SER A 28 0.11 -3.94 0.48
C SER A 28 -0.25 -3.89 -1.00
N LYS A 29 -0.65 -2.71 -1.49
CA LYS A 29 -1.00 -2.51 -2.90
C LYS A 29 0.24 -2.60 -3.80
N LYS A 30 1.38 -2.03 -3.37
CA LYS A 30 2.69 -2.17 -4.06
C LYS A 30 3.12 -3.64 -4.14
N LEU A 31 3.04 -4.37 -3.02
CA LEU A 31 3.35 -5.81 -2.98
C LEU A 31 2.42 -6.62 -3.89
N ALA A 32 1.13 -6.28 -3.96
CA ALA A 32 0.18 -6.92 -4.85
C ALA A 32 0.55 -6.73 -6.33
N MET A 33 0.99 -5.52 -6.72
CA MET A 33 1.51 -5.27 -8.07
C MET A 33 2.77 -6.06 -8.37
N SER A 34 3.74 -6.08 -7.45
CA SER A 34 4.97 -6.88 -7.62
C SER A 34 4.64 -8.37 -7.85
N MET A 35 3.68 -8.92 -7.09
CA MET A 35 3.18 -10.28 -7.29
C MET A 35 2.53 -10.45 -8.67
N ALA A 36 1.63 -9.55 -9.06
CA ALA A 36 0.95 -9.61 -10.36
C ALA A 36 1.96 -9.53 -11.53
N ASP A 37 2.92 -8.61 -11.47
CA ASP A 37 3.96 -8.43 -12.48
C ASP A 37 4.86 -9.66 -12.61
N GLY A 38 5.12 -10.36 -11.49
CA GLY A 38 5.86 -11.61 -11.47
C GLY A 38 5.13 -12.83 -12.03
N LEU A 39 3.81 -12.77 -12.26
CA LEU A 39 3.04 -13.90 -12.78
C LEU A 39 3.51 -14.29 -14.19
N GLY A 40 3.96 -15.54 -14.32
CA GLY A 40 4.48 -16.09 -15.58
C GLY A 40 5.93 -15.71 -15.89
N ASP A 41 6.62 -14.96 -15.04
CA ASP A 41 8.04 -14.64 -15.21
C ASP A 41 8.93 -15.72 -14.57
N THR A 42 9.68 -16.44 -15.40
CA THR A 42 10.59 -17.52 -14.99
C THR A 42 12.04 -17.07 -14.78
N SER A 43 12.36 -15.79 -14.97
CA SER A 43 13.73 -15.29 -14.78
C SER A 43 14.10 -15.21 -13.31
N ALA A 44 15.14 -15.97 -12.92
CA ALA A 44 15.71 -15.93 -11.58
C ALA A 44 16.20 -14.52 -11.20
N ILE A 45 16.86 -13.81 -12.13
CA ILE A 45 17.39 -12.46 -11.89
C ILE A 45 16.26 -11.48 -11.58
N ARG A 46 15.20 -11.45 -12.41
CA ARG A 46 14.06 -10.55 -12.16
C ARG A 46 13.30 -10.92 -10.90
N LYS A 47 13.22 -12.22 -10.57
CA LYS A 47 12.66 -12.66 -9.29
C LYS A 47 13.44 -12.08 -8.10
N THR A 48 14.77 -12.21 -8.08
CA THR A 48 15.60 -11.64 -7.00
C THR A 48 15.48 -10.11 -6.92
N MET A 49 15.38 -9.42 -8.06
CA MET A 49 15.16 -7.97 -8.07
C MET A 49 13.80 -7.60 -7.46
N ARG A 50 12.73 -8.33 -7.78
CA ARG A 50 11.40 -8.13 -7.15
C ARG A 50 11.43 -8.41 -5.65
N GLU A 51 12.05 -9.51 -5.22
CA GLU A 51 12.17 -9.83 -3.78
C GLU A 51 12.91 -8.72 -3.02
N THR A 52 13.94 -8.12 -3.64
CA THR A 52 14.66 -6.97 -3.07
C THR A 52 13.76 -5.72 -3.00
N GLN A 53 12.96 -5.45 -4.04
CA GLN A 53 11.99 -4.35 -4.04
C GLN A 53 10.91 -4.55 -2.98
N ASP A 54 10.37 -5.76 -2.85
CA ASP A 54 9.37 -6.11 -1.84
C ASP A 54 9.92 -5.93 -0.42
N ALA A 55 11.17 -6.32 -0.19
CA ALA A 55 11.86 -6.09 1.08
C ALA A 55 11.97 -4.58 1.41
N ASN A 56 12.27 -3.75 0.41
CA ASN A 56 12.32 -2.29 0.60
C ASN A 56 10.92 -1.72 0.91
N VAL A 57 9.87 -2.19 0.23
CA VAL A 57 8.48 -1.78 0.52
C VAL A 57 8.08 -2.13 1.96
N LEU A 58 8.47 -3.30 2.44
CA LEU A 58 8.23 -3.70 3.84
C LEU A 58 9.02 -2.85 4.83
N ALA A 59 10.27 -2.49 4.50
CA ALA A 59 11.08 -1.60 5.33
C ALA A 59 10.49 -0.19 5.41
N GLU A 60 9.99 0.36 4.29
CA GLU A 60 9.25 1.63 4.24
C GLU A 60 8.00 1.55 5.13
N ALA A 61 7.20 0.48 5.00
CA ALA A 61 6.00 0.31 5.82
C ALA A 61 6.32 0.24 7.31
N GLN A 62 7.43 -0.39 7.71
CA GLN A 62 7.87 -0.41 9.10
C GLN A 62 8.23 1.00 9.60
N GLN A 63 8.86 1.83 8.77
CA GLN A 63 9.13 3.23 9.11
C GLN A 63 7.82 4.02 9.28
N THR A 64 6.86 3.85 8.36
CA THR A 64 5.53 4.45 8.47
C THR A 64 4.83 4.02 9.76
N LEU A 65 4.90 2.74 10.14
CA LEU A 65 4.34 2.26 11.40
C LEU A 65 4.98 2.93 12.63
N ASN A 66 6.31 3.08 12.63
CA ASN A 66 7.01 3.79 13.70
C ASN A 66 6.57 5.26 13.81
N LEU A 67 6.32 5.91 12.68
CA LEU A 67 5.74 7.27 12.65
C LEU A 67 4.31 7.28 13.18
N MET A 68 3.47 6.31 12.82
CA MET A 68 2.11 6.17 13.37
C MET A 68 2.13 6.04 14.90
N VAL A 69 3.07 5.24 15.44
CA VAL A 69 3.27 5.11 16.90
C VAL A 69 3.68 6.45 17.50
N ALA A 70 4.66 7.15 16.92
CA ALA A 70 5.15 8.44 17.41
C ALA A 70 4.04 9.52 17.43
N HIS A 71 3.15 9.49 16.44
CA HIS A 71 2.00 10.39 16.32
C HIS A 71 0.76 9.92 17.08
N LYS A 72 0.82 8.79 17.80
CA LYS A 72 -0.29 8.19 18.54
C LYS A 72 -1.52 7.89 17.66
N CYS A 73 -1.28 7.51 16.41
CA CYS A 73 -2.33 7.08 15.49
C CYS A 73 -2.86 5.69 15.87
N SER A 74 -4.08 5.37 15.44
CA SER A 74 -4.58 3.99 15.47
C SER A 74 -3.67 3.09 14.65
N LEU A 75 -3.20 2.00 15.24
CA LEU A 75 -2.28 1.10 14.56
C LEU A 75 -3.05 0.10 13.69
N PRO A 76 -2.53 -0.24 12.50
CA PRO A 76 -3.09 -1.28 11.66
C PRO A 76 -3.00 -2.64 12.38
N THR A 77 -4.01 -3.49 12.19
CA THR A 77 -4.08 -4.82 12.82
C THR A 77 -3.39 -5.91 12.00
N THR A 78 -2.97 -5.59 10.77
CA THR A 78 -2.41 -6.55 9.82
C THR A 78 -1.13 -6.01 9.20
N THR A 79 -0.11 -6.86 9.11
CA THR A 79 1.11 -6.58 8.34
C THR A 79 0.80 -6.47 6.84
N PRO A 80 1.51 -5.59 6.10
CA PRO A 80 1.35 -5.50 4.66
C PRO A 80 1.67 -6.83 3.98
N LYS A 81 0.79 -7.24 3.07
CA LYS A 81 0.96 -8.45 2.26
C LYS A 81 0.27 -8.26 0.90
N GLY A 82 0.88 -8.74 -0.18
CA GLY A 82 0.35 -8.56 -1.53
C GLY A 82 -1.00 -9.25 -1.77
N GLY A 83 -1.28 -10.35 -1.07
CA GLY A 83 -2.54 -11.07 -1.17
C GLY A 83 -3.79 -10.23 -0.88
N LEU A 84 -3.66 -9.16 -0.09
CA LEU A 84 -4.80 -8.28 0.24
C LEU A 84 -5.36 -7.54 -0.98
N TYR A 85 -4.58 -7.31 -2.04
CA TYR A 85 -5.01 -6.55 -3.22
C TYR A 85 -4.67 -7.28 -4.52
N LEU A 86 -4.53 -8.61 -4.47
CA LEU A 86 -4.03 -9.37 -5.62
C LEU A 86 -4.99 -9.32 -6.82
N ILE A 87 -6.31 -9.40 -6.60
CA ILE A 87 -7.29 -9.31 -7.70
C ILE A 87 -7.20 -7.98 -8.45
N PRO A 88 -7.34 -6.81 -7.79
CA PRO A 88 -7.24 -5.54 -8.51
C PRO A 88 -5.86 -5.30 -9.13
N ALA A 89 -4.79 -5.85 -8.54
CA ALA A 89 -3.46 -5.81 -9.16
C ALA A 89 -3.38 -6.63 -10.47
N ILE A 90 -4.01 -7.81 -10.50
CA ILE A 90 -4.12 -8.62 -11.74
C ILE A 90 -4.95 -7.88 -12.77
N GLU A 91 -6.08 -7.27 -12.39
CA GLU A 91 -6.93 -6.49 -13.28
C GLU A 91 -6.16 -5.31 -13.91
N CYS A 92 -5.41 -4.56 -13.10
CA CYS A 92 -4.52 -3.51 -13.61
C CYS A 92 -3.49 -4.05 -14.60
N ARG A 93 -2.81 -5.17 -14.28
CA ARG A 93 -1.83 -5.78 -15.18
C ARG A 93 -2.46 -6.22 -16.49
N THR A 94 -3.64 -6.85 -16.44
CA THR A 94 -4.38 -7.25 -17.64
C THR A 94 -4.80 -6.04 -18.47
N ALA A 95 -5.25 -4.95 -17.84
CA ALA A 95 -5.59 -3.72 -18.55
C ALA A 95 -4.37 -3.12 -19.26
N ARG A 96 -3.20 -3.09 -18.61
CA ARG A 96 -1.94 -2.66 -19.24
C ARG A 96 -1.58 -3.50 -20.46
N LEU A 97 -1.69 -4.82 -20.35
CA LEU A 97 -1.44 -5.73 -21.49
C LEU A 97 -2.40 -5.45 -22.66
N LYS A 98 -3.70 -5.27 -22.38
CA LYS A 98 -4.69 -4.91 -23.41
C LYS A 98 -4.41 -3.56 -24.06
N GLN A 99 -3.94 -2.59 -23.27
CA GLN A 99 -3.54 -1.28 -23.78
C GLN A 99 -2.31 -1.40 -24.70
N ASP A 100 -1.30 -2.17 -24.30
CA ASP A 100 -0.09 -2.42 -25.11
C ASP A 100 -0.41 -3.16 -26.42
N MET A 101 -1.47 -3.98 -26.42
CA MET A 101 -2.01 -4.65 -27.61
C MET A 101 -2.94 -3.76 -28.44
N GLY A 102 -3.28 -2.56 -27.98
CA GLY A 102 -4.21 -1.64 -28.65
C GLY A 102 -5.69 -2.02 -28.55
N GLU A 103 -6.06 -2.94 -27.65
CA GLU A 103 -7.47 -3.36 -27.45
C GLU A 103 -8.28 -2.33 -26.66
N ILE A 104 -7.63 -1.56 -25.79
CA ILE A 104 -8.22 -0.47 -25.01
C ILE A 104 -7.35 0.77 -25.11
N SER A 105 -7.95 1.95 -24.92
CA SER A 105 -7.24 3.23 -25.01
C SER A 105 -6.49 3.62 -23.72
N SER A 106 -6.90 3.10 -22.57
CA SER A 106 -6.28 3.40 -21.27
C SER A 106 -6.50 2.28 -20.26
N SER A 107 -5.52 2.11 -19.35
CA SER A 107 -5.59 1.24 -18.17
C SER A 107 -5.78 2.00 -16.85
N ASP A 108 -5.94 3.33 -16.91
CA ASP A 108 -5.85 4.22 -15.74
C ASP A 108 -6.87 3.87 -14.64
N GLU A 109 -8.10 3.52 -15.03
CA GLU A 109 -9.15 3.20 -14.07
C GLU A 109 -8.85 1.90 -13.28
N ALA A 110 -8.42 0.85 -13.98
CA ALA A 110 -8.07 -0.43 -13.35
C ALA A 110 -6.81 -0.30 -12.47
N CYS A 111 -5.90 0.60 -12.84
CA CYS A 111 -4.64 0.82 -12.14
C CYS A 111 -4.68 1.92 -11.06
N ASP A 112 -5.84 2.56 -10.84
CA ASP A 112 -6.02 3.54 -9.78
C ASP A 112 -6.05 2.86 -8.41
N MET A 113 -4.86 2.73 -7.80
CA MET A 113 -4.67 2.08 -6.51
C MET A 113 -5.46 2.73 -5.36
N SER A 114 -5.91 3.98 -5.50
CA SER A 114 -6.76 4.63 -4.50
C SER A 114 -8.16 4.00 -4.43
N LYS A 115 -8.62 3.40 -5.54
CA LYS A 115 -9.94 2.75 -5.65
C LYS A 115 -9.94 1.26 -5.35
N TRP A 116 -8.75 0.68 -5.16
CA TRP A 116 -8.62 -0.76 -4.95
C TRP A 116 -9.22 -1.19 -3.61
N VAL A 117 -10.04 -2.23 -3.67
CA VAL A 117 -10.66 -2.84 -2.50
C VAL A 117 -9.90 -4.11 -2.13
N LYS A 118 -9.81 -4.40 -0.83
CA LYS A 118 -9.19 -5.62 -0.35
C LYS A 118 -9.92 -6.83 -0.94
N THR A 119 -9.15 -7.76 -1.51
CA THR A 119 -9.63 -9.09 -1.85
C THR A 119 -10.02 -9.80 -0.56
N GLN A 120 -11.23 -10.36 -0.48
CA GLN A 120 -11.58 -11.23 0.63
C GLN A 120 -10.68 -12.46 0.57
N GLY A 121 -9.75 -12.55 1.50
CA GLY A 121 -8.84 -13.68 1.67
C GLY A 121 -8.69 -13.90 3.17
N ASP A 122 -9.30 -14.98 3.64
CA ASP A 122 -9.30 -15.46 5.03
C ASP A 122 -7.87 -15.54 5.62
#